data_AF-B8HRQ8-F1
#
_entry.id   AF-B8HRQ8-F1
#
_cell.length_a   1.000
_cell.length_b   1.000
_cell.length_c   1.000
_cell.angle_alpha   90.00
_cell.angle_beta   90.00
_cell.angle_gamma   90.00
#
_symmetry.space_group_name_H-M   'P 1'
#
loop_
_entity.id
_entity.type
_entity.pdbx_description
1 polymer ?
#
loop_
_entity_poly.entity_id
_entity_poly.type
_entity_poly.pdbx_seq_one_letter_code
_entity_poly.pdbx_strand_id
1 'polypeptide(L)'
;MDLTDLNNLKNEVQDLLSVAKIELEERRLQQQREEKIQEEIANIEREYKPLMETLEQMLGQFGSDDFTDSLTRQKLEDKAEQIRKILAEAPLLAAQAVDRQMILYEERLLDERQSEQTRRWREELKADLLEMIGEQRDFFSATDAAIAIKGYVTDLKAIGALEEVVDALMLQINTHSKEGPVARLRDNNYELTLNFIYNKALENRSRVDRSADVQPRTRHRSSEKQPKPYTSLAGKVVIFGGHDRLETAVRNRLRDSNVNLIWCTAQGGPQLAEQGESHVSSADLVLIITGYASHKLTDKAMQAMQRCGKTPQMINTTGMTRILEAIEYGLKAKQLLSQFKKSA
;
A
#
# COMPACT_ATOMS: atom_id res chain seq x y z
N MET A 1 -31.26 9.85 -38.07
CA MET A 1 -30.09 9.72 -37.20
C MET A 1 -29.54 11.11 -37.03
N ASP A 2 -29.73 11.66 -35.85
CA ASP A 2 -29.25 12.99 -35.48
C ASP A 2 -27.76 12.93 -35.09
N LEU A 3 -27.06 14.06 -35.17
CA LEU A 3 -25.63 14.16 -34.81
C LEU A 3 -25.37 13.76 -33.34
N THR A 4 -26.40 13.93 -32.51
CA THR A 4 -26.49 13.52 -31.11
C THR A 4 -26.51 11.99 -30.96
N ASP A 5 -27.25 11.28 -31.80
CA ASP A 5 -27.31 9.80 -31.80
C ASP A 5 -25.96 9.19 -32.18
N LEU A 6 -25.26 9.84 -33.11
CA LEU A 6 -23.95 9.39 -33.60
C LEU A 6 -22.84 9.59 -32.56
N ASN A 7 -22.89 10.68 -31.81
CA ASN A 7 -21.98 10.93 -30.69
C ASN A 7 -22.27 10.02 -29.50
N ASN A 8 -23.54 9.73 -29.20
CA ASN A 8 -23.91 8.77 -28.16
C ASN A 8 -23.42 7.36 -28.52
N LEU A 9 -23.65 6.90 -29.75
CA LEU A 9 -23.16 5.61 -30.22
C LEU A 9 -21.62 5.52 -30.18
N LYS A 10 -20.92 6.60 -30.55
CA LYS A 10 -19.46 6.68 -30.47
C LYS A 10 -18.97 6.53 -29.03
N ASN A 11 -19.60 7.20 -28.08
CA ASN A 11 -19.24 7.11 -26.67
C ASN A 11 -19.54 5.70 -26.11
N GLU A 12 -20.70 5.12 -26.44
CA GLU A 12 -21.05 3.74 -26.05
C GLU A 12 -20.05 2.71 -26.62
N VAL A 13 -19.64 2.87 -27.87
CA VAL A 13 -18.62 2.00 -28.48
C VAL A 13 -17.24 2.19 -27.83
N GLN A 14 -16.86 3.41 -27.49
CA GLN A 14 -15.60 3.68 -26.78
C GLN A 14 -15.60 3.07 -25.38
N ASP A 15 -16.71 3.17 -24.65
CA ASP A 15 -16.89 2.56 -23.34
C ASP A 15 -16.82 1.04 -23.44
N LEU A 16 -17.55 0.42 -24.38
CA LEU A 16 -17.50 -1.03 -24.62
C LEU A 16 -16.08 -1.52 -24.99
N LEU A 17 -15.34 -0.77 -25.81
CA LEU A 17 -13.96 -1.10 -26.16
C LEU A 17 -13.02 -1.01 -24.95
N SER A 18 -13.24 -0.03 -24.07
CA SER A 18 -12.47 0.11 -22.83
C SER A 18 -12.72 -1.06 -21.88
N VAL A 19 -13.98 -1.48 -21.72
CA VAL A 19 -14.36 -2.64 -20.90
C VAL A 19 -13.78 -3.92 -21.48
N ALA A 20 -13.91 -4.13 -22.79
CA ALA A 20 -13.34 -5.31 -23.46
C ALA A 20 -11.81 -5.39 -23.30
N LYS A 21 -11.10 -4.26 -23.31
CA LYS A 21 -9.66 -4.22 -23.07
C LYS A 21 -9.31 -4.63 -21.64
N ILE A 22 -10.05 -4.14 -20.66
CA ILE A 22 -9.88 -4.51 -19.24
C ILE A 22 -10.13 -6.02 -19.06
N GLU A 23 -11.20 -6.56 -19.64
CA GLU A 23 -11.51 -7.99 -19.58
C GLU A 23 -10.42 -8.87 -20.20
N LEU A 24 -9.83 -8.45 -21.33
CA LEU A 24 -8.73 -9.16 -21.97
C LEU A 24 -7.45 -9.17 -21.12
N GLU A 25 -7.11 -8.04 -20.50
CA GLU A 25 -5.96 -7.96 -19.57
C GLU A 25 -6.18 -8.83 -18.33
N GLU A 26 -7.39 -8.84 -17.76
CA GLU A 26 -7.75 -9.71 -16.64
C GLU A 26 -7.63 -11.19 -16.99
N ARG A 27 -8.17 -11.60 -18.15
CA ARG A 27 -8.04 -12.99 -18.62
C ARG A 27 -6.58 -13.40 -18.79
N ARG A 28 -5.75 -12.50 -19.32
CA ARG A 28 -4.31 -12.77 -19.48
C ARG A 28 -3.62 -12.97 -18.13
N LEU A 29 -3.89 -12.12 -17.15
CA LEU A 29 -3.32 -12.27 -15.80
C LEU A 29 -3.79 -13.55 -15.12
N GLN A 30 -5.06 -13.92 -15.33
CA GLN A 30 -5.62 -15.15 -14.79
C GLN A 30 -4.99 -16.40 -15.44
N GLN A 31 -4.77 -16.39 -16.76
CA GLN A 31 -4.03 -17.45 -17.44
C GLN A 31 -2.61 -17.60 -16.91
N GLN A 32 -1.86 -16.49 -16.74
CA GLN A 32 -0.51 -16.54 -16.17
C GLN A 32 -0.49 -17.09 -14.74
N ARG A 33 -1.53 -16.81 -13.95
CA ARG A 33 -1.69 -17.38 -12.62
C ARG A 33 -1.97 -18.89 -12.69
N GLU A 34 -2.90 -19.30 -13.55
CA GLU A 34 -3.23 -20.71 -13.76
C GLU A 34 -2.00 -21.52 -14.19
N GLU A 35 -1.19 -20.98 -15.11
CA GLU A 35 0.06 -21.58 -15.56
C GLU A 35 1.03 -21.79 -14.39
N LYS A 36 1.25 -20.77 -13.56
CA LYS A 36 2.11 -20.89 -12.36
C LYS A 36 1.56 -21.89 -11.34
N ILE A 37 0.24 -21.97 -11.18
CA ILE A 37 -0.38 -22.97 -10.30
C ILE A 37 -0.09 -24.37 -10.84
N GLN A 38 -0.24 -24.58 -12.15
CA GLN A 38 0.09 -25.88 -12.76
C GLN A 38 1.57 -26.24 -12.63
N GLU A 39 2.47 -25.27 -12.81
CA GLU A 39 3.90 -25.45 -12.56
C GLU A 39 4.18 -25.88 -11.11
N GLU A 40 3.54 -25.22 -10.15
CA GLU A 40 3.73 -25.53 -8.73
C GLU A 40 3.09 -26.86 -8.33
N ILE A 41 1.93 -27.21 -8.88
CA ILE A 41 1.36 -28.57 -8.74
C ILE A 41 2.37 -29.60 -9.25
N ALA A 42 2.93 -29.39 -10.44
CA ALA A 42 3.91 -30.30 -11.01
C ALA A 42 5.18 -30.39 -10.16
N ASN A 43 5.60 -29.30 -9.49
CA ASN A 43 6.72 -29.32 -8.55
C ASN A 43 6.39 -30.14 -7.29
N ILE A 44 5.22 -29.92 -6.67
CA ILE A 44 4.76 -30.71 -5.51
C ILE A 44 4.69 -32.19 -5.89
N GLU A 45 4.09 -32.53 -7.02
CA GLU A 45 4.03 -33.91 -7.48
C GLU A 45 5.42 -34.51 -7.72
N ARG A 46 6.33 -33.76 -8.33
CA ARG A 46 7.71 -34.20 -8.60
C ARG A 46 8.50 -34.47 -7.32
N GLU A 47 8.28 -33.68 -6.27
CA GLU A 47 8.96 -33.86 -4.98
C GLU A 47 8.36 -35.01 -4.17
N TYR A 48 7.02 -35.10 -4.10
CA TYR A 48 6.34 -35.97 -3.15
C TYR A 48 5.95 -37.34 -3.71
N LYS A 49 5.71 -37.51 -5.03
CA LYS A 49 5.41 -38.82 -5.62
C LYS A 49 6.56 -39.82 -5.46
N PRO A 50 7.84 -39.48 -5.75
CA PRO A 50 8.94 -40.43 -5.58
C PRO A 50 9.16 -40.83 -4.11
N LEU A 51 8.95 -39.89 -3.18
CA LEU A 51 9.02 -40.15 -1.74
C LEU A 51 7.90 -41.10 -1.30
N MET A 52 6.70 -40.94 -1.83
CA MET A 52 5.58 -41.85 -1.59
C MET A 52 5.89 -43.26 -2.09
N GLU A 53 6.38 -43.40 -3.32
CA GLU A 53 6.76 -44.69 -3.91
C GLU A 53 7.83 -45.40 -3.05
N THR A 54 8.84 -44.66 -2.59
CA THR A 54 9.89 -45.19 -1.71
C THR A 54 9.32 -45.64 -0.37
N LEU A 55 8.40 -44.87 0.21
CA LEU A 55 7.71 -45.19 1.47
C LEU A 55 6.84 -46.44 1.33
N GLU A 56 6.08 -46.56 0.25
CA GLU A 56 5.22 -47.72 -0.01
C GLU A 56 6.06 -48.99 -0.26
N GLN A 57 7.18 -48.88 -0.98
CA GLN A 57 8.12 -49.99 -1.13
C GLN A 57 8.71 -50.44 0.21
N MET A 58 9.15 -49.50 1.06
CA MET A 58 9.67 -49.84 2.38
C MET A 58 8.60 -50.44 3.29
N LEU A 59 7.39 -49.87 3.32
CA LEU A 59 6.26 -50.43 4.09
C LEU A 59 5.87 -51.83 3.61
N GLY A 60 5.94 -52.09 2.30
CA GLY A 60 5.72 -53.42 1.72
C GLY A 60 6.77 -54.46 2.13
N GLN A 61 8.00 -54.03 2.47
CA GLN A 61 9.05 -54.93 3.00
C GLN A 61 8.82 -55.31 4.48
N PHE A 62 8.05 -54.53 5.24
CA PHE A 62 7.68 -54.82 6.64
C PHE A 62 6.55 -55.87 6.76
N GLY A 63 6.67 -57.00 6.06
CA GLY A 63 5.64 -58.05 5.93
C GLY A 63 4.90 -58.48 7.21
N SER A 64 3.75 -59.13 7.02
CA SER A 64 2.61 -59.25 7.96
C SER A 64 2.84 -59.92 9.33
N ASP A 65 4.00 -60.51 9.63
CA ASP A 65 4.15 -61.34 10.85
C ASP A 65 5.32 -61.00 11.81
N ASP A 66 6.24 -60.07 11.49
CA ASP A 66 7.42 -59.85 12.36
C ASP A 66 7.57 -58.45 13.01
N PHE A 67 6.74 -57.46 12.63
CA PHE A 67 6.99 -56.06 13.02
C PHE A 67 5.74 -55.20 13.31
N THR A 68 4.67 -55.80 13.82
CA THR A 68 3.41 -55.08 14.14
C THR A 68 3.57 -53.97 15.18
N ASP A 69 4.52 -54.10 16.12
CA ASP A 69 4.84 -53.09 17.16
C ASP A 69 6.05 -52.20 16.80
N SER A 70 6.52 -52.21 15.56
CA SER A 70 7.64 -51.37 15.14
C SER A 70 7.22 -49.89 15.13
N LEU A 71 7.72 -49.12 16.10
CA LEU A 71 7.57 -47.65 16.15
C LEU A 71 7.99 -46.99 14.83
N THR A 72 8.99 -47.55 14.15
CA THR A 72 9.47 -47.05 12.85
C THR A 72 8.42 -47.24 11.76
N ARG A 73 7.73 -48.39 11.73
CA ARG A 73 6.65 -48.66 10.79
C ARG A 73 5.49 -47.69 10.97
N GLN A 74 5.04 -47.48 12.21
CA GLN A 74 3.98 -46.51 12.52
C GLN A 74 4.34 -45.10 12.05
N LYS A 75 5.59 -44.66 12.29
CA LYS A 75 6.07 -43.36 11.78
C LYS A 75 6.10 -43.27 10.26
N LEU A 76 6.44 -44.36 9.56
CA LEU A 76 6.43 -44.42 8.10
C LEU A 76 4.98 -44.39 7.57
N GLU A 77 4.04 -45.09 8.21
CA GLU A 77 2.61 -45.05 7.88
C GLU A 77 2.03 -43.63 8.09
N ASP A 78 2.35 -42.98 9.21
CA ASP A 78 1.96 -41.59 9.49
C ASP A 78 2.50 -40.62 8.42
N LYS A 79 3.74 -40.83 7.97
CA LYS A 79 4.37 -40.00 6.95
C LYS A 79 3.80 -40.26 5.56
N ALA A 80 3.48 -41.51 5.24
CA ALA A 80 2.78 -41.86 4.01
C ALA A 80 1.40 -41.20 3.96
N GLU A 81 0.66 -41.19 5.07
CA GLU A 81 -0.64 -40.52 5.15
C GLU A 81 -0.53 -39.00 5.02
N GLN A 82 0.49 -38.40 5.63
CA GLN A 82 0.81 -36.97 5.43
C GLN A 82 1.10 -36.65 3.96
N ILE A 83 1.88 -37.48 3.27
CA ILE A 83 2.23 -37.28 1.86
C ILE A 83 0.99 -37.46 0.97
N ARG A 84 0.15 -38.46 1.22
CA ARG A 84 -1.14 -38.62 0.51
C ARG A 84 -2.00 -37.39 0.65
N LYS A 85 -2.10 -36.84 1.87
CA LYS A 85 -2.85 -35.61 2.12
C LYS A 85 -2.26 -34.42 1.36
N ILE A 86 -0.94 -34.25 1.36
CA ILE A 86 -0.26 -33.19 0.60
C ILE A 86 -0.54 -33.32 -0.90
N LEU A 87 -0.46 -34.53 -1.47
CA LEU A 87 -0.73 -34.77 -2.88
C LEU A 87 -2.22 -34.53 -3.23
N ALA A 88 -3.14 -34.92 -2.35
CA ALA A 88 -4.58 -34.67 -2.52
C ALA A 88 -4.91 -33.16 -2.44
N GLU A 89 -4.24 -32.44 -1.56
CA GLU A 89 -4.40 -31.00 -1.36
C GLU A 89 -3.48 -30.16 -2.28
N ALA A 90 -2.71 -30.80 -3.18
CA ALA A 90 -1.70 -30.12 -4.01
C ALA A 90 -2.25 -28.92 -4.80
N PRO A 91 -3.44 -28.96 -5.43
CA PRO A 91 -3.99 -27.80 -6.12
C PRO A 91 -4.24 -26.60 -5.19
N LEU A 92 -4.72 -26.86 -3.98
CA LEU A 92 -4.97 -25.82 -2.98
C LEU A 92 -3.65 -25.22 -2.46
N LEU A 93 -2.67 -26.08 -2.16
CA LEU A 93 -1.34 -25.68 -1.68
C LEU A 93 -0.59 -24.87 -2.74
N ALA A 94 -0.62 -25.30 -3.99
CA ALA A 94 -0.02 -24.60 -5.13
C ALA A 94 -0.65 -23.21 -5.32
N ALA A 95 -1.98 -23.10 -5.30
CA ALA A 95 -2.67 -21.82 -5.38
C ALA A 95 -2.22 -20.87 -4.25
N GLN A 96 -2.20 -21.34 -3.00
CA GLN A 96 -1.76 -20.54 -1.85
C GLN A 96 -0.29 -20.10 -1.96
N ALA A 97 0.59 -20.94 -2.52
CA ALA A 97 1.99 -20.61 -2.72
C ALA A 97 2.18 -19.53 -3.79
N VAL A 98 1.52 -19.66 -4.94
CA VAL A 98 1.55 -18.68 -6.03
C VAL A 98 0.96 -17.34 -5.56
N ASP A 99 -0.18 -17.36 -4.87
CA ASP A 99 -0.82 -16.15 -4.35
C ASP A 99 0.06 -15.43 -3.32
N ARG A 100 0.75 -16.21 -2.45
CA ARG A 100 1.73 -15.68 -1.51
C ARG A 100 2.85 -14.94 -2.23
N GLN A 101 3.43 -15.53 -3.28
CA GLN A 101 4.50 -14.91 -4.04
C GLN A 101 4.03 -13.64 -4.76
N MET A 102 2.83 -13.68 -5.32
CA MET A 102 2.22 -12.53 -6.00
C MET A 102 2.00 -11.35 -5.04
N ILE A 103 1.44 -11.59 -3.85
CA ILE A 103 1.25 -10.54 -2.83
C ILE A 103 2.60 -9.95 -2.40
N LEU A 104 3.62 -10.78 -2.15
CA LEU A 104 4.95 -10.29 -1.78
C LEU A 104 5.58 -9.42 -2.87
N TYR A 105 5.37 -9.79 -4.13
CA TYR A 105 5.82 -9.00 -5.27
C TYR A 105 5.10 -7.64 -5.34
N GLU A 106 3.78 -7.63 -5.17
CA GLU A 106 2.99 -6.39 -5.13
C GLU A 106 3.37 -5.49 -3.96
N GLU A 107 3.59 -6.05 -2.76
CA GLU A 107 4.09 -5.30 -1.60
C GLU A 107 5.41 -4.60 -1.92
N ARG A 108 6.34 -5.31 -2.56
CA ARG A 108 7.64 -4.77 -2.96
C ARG A 108 7.49 -3.61 -3.96
N LEU A 109 6.66 -3.78 -4.99
CA LEU A 109 6.41 -2.73 -5.98
C LEU A 109 5.78 -1.48 -5.35
N LEU A 110 4.86 -1.64 -4.40
CA LEU A 110 4.28 -0.52 -3.67
C LEU A 110 5.30 0.19 -2.79
N ASP A 111 6.18 -0.54 -2.12
CA ASP A 111 7.26 0.02 -1.31
C ASP A 111 8.25 0.81 -2.18
N GLU A 112 8.62 0.26 -3.34
CA GLU A 112 9.47 0.94 -4.32
C GLU A 112 8.84 2.25 -4.80
N ARG A 113 7.56 2.21 -5.19
CA ARG A 113 6.81 3.39 -5.63
C ARG A 113 6.70 4.44 -4.53
N GLN A 114 6.41 4.04 -3.30
CA GLN A 114 6.30 4.96 -2.16
C GLN A 114 7.65 5.58 -1.79
N SER A 115 8.72 4.79 -1.84
CA SER A 115 10.09 5.24 -1.64
C SER A 115 10.49 6.27 -2.70
N GLU A 116 10.18 5.99 -3.97
CA GLU A 116 10.46 6.90 -5.07
C GLU A 116 9.67 8.21 -4.95
N GLN A 117 8.37 8.14 -4.65
CA GLN A 117 7.56 9.35 -4.40
C GLN A 117 8.09 10.18 -3.23
N THR A 118 8.47 9.53 -2.14
CA THR A 118 9.06 10.19 -0.97
C THR A 118 10.39 10.85 -1.34
N ARG A 119 11.24 10.16 -2.09
CA ARG A 119 12.53 10.68 -2.54
C ARG A 119 12.35 11.89 -3.45
N ARG A 120 11.47 11.81 -4.46
CA ARG A 120 11.15 12.94 -5.35
C ARG A 120 10.62 14.14 -4.56
N TRP A 121 9.71 13.91 -3.63
CA TRP A 121 9.20 14.98 -2.75
C TRP A 121 10.31 15.65 -1.92
N ARG A 122 11.30 14.88 -1.44
CA ARG A 122 12.47 15.43 -0.72
C ARG A 122 13.40 16.22 -1.64
N GLU A 123 13.59 15.77 -2.88
CA GLU A 123 14.36 16.51 -3.90
C GLU A 123 13.66 17.84 -4.26
N GLU A 124 12.34 17.85 -4.41
CA GLU A 124 11.53 19.06 -4.61
C GLU A 124 11.57 19.99 -3.38
N LEU A 125 11.48 19.44 -2.15
CA LEU A 125 11.64 20.20 -0.91
C LEU A 125 13.00 20.91 -0.85
N LYS A 126 14.07 20.20 -1.21
CA LYS A 126 15.41 20.77 -1.28
C LYS A 126 15.43 21.97 -2.23
N ALA A 127 14.85 21.84 -3.43
CA ALA A 127 14.77 22.94 -4.40
C ALA A 127 13.99 24.14 -3.85
N ASP A 128 12.82 23.91 -3.23
CA ASP A 128 12.02 24.96 -2.58
C ASP A 128 12.83 25.68 -1.48
N LEU A 129 13.61 24.95 -0.68
CA LEU A 129 14.43 25.52 0.40
C LEU A 129 15.60 26.35 -0.14
N LEU A 130 16.29 25.87 -1.18
CA LEU A 130 17.38 26.63 -1.82
C LEU A 130 16.88 27.91 -2.47
N GLU A 131 15.73 27.86 -3.14
CA GLU A 131 15.09 29.05 -3.71
C GLU A 131 14.66 30.02 -2.61
N MET A 132 14.03 29.53 -1.53
CA MET A 132 13.67 30.35 -0.37
C MET A 132 14.89 31.03 0.24
N ILE A 133 16.02 30.34 0.40
CA ILE A 133 17.28 30.94 0.88
C ILE A 133 17.73 32.05 -0.07
N GLY A 134 17.77 31.77 -1.39
CA GLY A 134 18.22 32.73 -2.39
C GLY A 134 17.35 33.99 -2.50
N GLU A 135 16.05 33.89 -2.18
CA GLU A 135 15.11 35.02 -2.21
C GLU A 135 15.32 36.03 -1.06
N GLN A 136 16.07 35.67 0.00
CA GLN A 136 16.26 36.55 1.16
C GLN A 136 17.19 37.72 0.83
N ARG A 137 16.76 38.96 1.11
CA ARG A 137 17.47 40.19 0.73
C ARG A 137 18.07 40.97 1.90
N ASP A 138 17.91 40.48 3.11
CA ASP A 138 18.44 41.10 4.31
C ASP A 138 18.94 40.05 5.30
N PHE A 139 19.82 40.47 6.21
CA PHE A 139 20.45 39.60 7.18
C PHE A 139 19.46 38.88 8.10
N PHE A 140 18.43 39.56 8.58
CA PHE A 140 17.49 39.00 9.55
C PHE A 140 16.61 37.94 8.90
N SER A 141 16.06 38.22 7.71
CA SER A 141 15.30 37.25 6.94
C SER A 141 16.16 36.06 6.49
N ALA A 142 17.43 36.30 6.12
CA ALA A 142 18.38 35.22 5.82
C ALA A 142 18.67 34.33 7.04
N THR A 143 18.78 34.90 8.25
CA THR A 143 18.90 34.10 9.48
C THR A 143 17.62 33.34 9.81
N ASP A 144 16.45 33.95 9.59
CA ASP A 144 15.13 33.34 9.86
C ASP A 144 14.84 32.12 8.99
N ALA A 145 15.43 32.03 7.79
CA ALA A 145 15.36 30.83 6.95
C ALA A 145 15.81 29.55 7.70
N ALA A 146 16.71 29.66 8.68
CA ALA A 146 17.15 28.54 9.50
C ALA A 146 16.01 27.91 10.32
N ILE A 147 14.99 28.70 10.70
CA ILE A 147 13.81 28.23 11.44
C ILE A 147 12.96 27.32 10.56
N ALA A 148 12.74 27.72 9.30
CA ALA A 148 12.03 26.90 8.33
C ALA A 148 12.78 25.60 8.00
N ILE A 149 14.10 25.69 7.77
CA ILE A 149 14.93 24.52 7.43
C ILE A 149 14.98 23.50 8.58
N LYS A 150 14.94 23.97 9.84
CA LYS A 150 15.06 23.12 11.03
C LYS A 150 13.99 22.02 11.09
N GLY A 151 12.79 22.27 10.57
CA GLY A 151 11.70 21.29 10.51
C GLY A 151 11.96 20.12 9.56
N TYR A 152 12.93 20.23 8.65
CA TYR A 152 13.15 19.30 7.55
C TYR A 152 14.51 18.58 7.59
N VAL A 153 15.24 18.67 8.70
CA VAL A 153 16.60 18.10 8.83
C VAL A 153 16.63 16.59 8.53
N THR A 154 15.65 15.84 9.03
CA THR A 154 15.56 14.39 8.79
C THR A 154 15.38 14.06 7.32
N ASP A 155 14.57 14.84 6.62
CA ASP A 155 14.28 14.64 5.19
C ASP A 155 15.47 15.02 4.31
N LEU A 156 16.17 16.11 4.64
CA LEU A 156 17.39 16.52 3.93
C LEU A 156 18.52 15.51 4.10
N LYS A 157 18.71 14.96 5.31
CA LYS A 157 19.69 13.89 5.55
C LYS A 157 19.39 12.63 4.75
N ALA A 158 18.11 12.27 4.62
CA ALA A 158 17.71 11.05 3.92
C ALA A 158 18.06 11.08 2.42
N ILE A 159 18.29 12.26 1.83
CA ILE A 159 18.78 12.43 0.46
C ILE A 159 20.22 12.98 0.38
N GLY A 160 20.92 13.10 1.52
CA GLY A 160 22.29 13.63 1.56
C GLY A 160 22.42 15.12 1.20
N ALA A 161 21.35 15.91 1.31
CA ALA A 161 21.30 17.30 0.85
C ALA A 161 21.47 18.35 1.97
N LEU A 162 21.63 17.91 3.23
CA LEU A 162 21.72 18.83 4.38
C LEU A 162 22.91 19.80 4.24
N GLU A 163 24.05 19.29 3.79
CA GLU A 163 25.29 20.05 3.67
C GLU A 163 25.13 21.22 2.70
N GLU A 164 24.64 20.92 1.49
CA GLU A 164 24.39 21.92 0.44
C GLU A 164 23.41 23.01 0.88
N VAL A 165 22.32 22.63 1.56
CA VAL A 165 21.33 23.60 2.07
C VAL A 165 21.92 24.49 3.15
N VAL A 166 22.72 23.93 4.06
CA VAL A 166 23.37 24.70 5.14
C VAL A 166 24.48 25.60 4.58
N ASP A 167 25.22 25.16 3.57
CA ASP A 167 26.22 25.99 2.88
C ASP A 167 25.57 27.17 2.17
N ALA A 168 24.47 26.93 1.43
CA ALA A 168 23.70 27.99 0.80
C ALA A 168 23.17 28.99 1.83
N LEU A 169 22.66 28.51 2.97
CA LEU A 169 22.20 29.35 4.08
C LEU A 169 23.33 30.21 4.66
N MET A 170 24.49 29.60 4.95
CA MET A 170 25.65 30.31 5.48
C MET A 170 26.14 31.39 4.51
N LEU A 171 26.22 31.05 3.23
CA LEU A 171 26.61 32.00 2.18
C LEU A 171 25.66 33.19 2.16
N GLN A 172 24.35 32.94 2.12
CA GLN A 172 23.34 34.01 2.07
C GLN A 172 23.40 34.94 3.29
N ILE A 173 23.54 34.37 4.50
CA ILE A 173 23.67 35.14 5.73
C ILE A 173 24.92 36.03 5.67
N ASN A 174 26.05 35.47 5.22
CA ASN A 174 27.31 36.19 5.15
C ASN A 174 27.30 37.29 4.08
N THR A 175 26.63 37.08 2.94
CA THR A 175 26.48 38.08 1.87
C THR A 175 25.75 39.33 2.36
N HIS A 176 24.77 39.18 3.24
CA HIS A 176 23.98 40.31 3.78
C HIS A 176 24.46 40.81 5.14
N SER A 177 25.54 40.23 5.69
CA SER A 177 26.13 40.66 6.95
C SER A 177 26.99 41.91 6.77
N LYS A 178 26.73 42.93 7.59
CA LYS A 178 27.55 44.16 7.63
C LYS A 178 28.85 43.99 8.40
N GLU A 179 28.94 42.98 9.26
CA GLU A 179 30.07 42.71 10.16
C GLU A 179 31.09 41.72 9.58
N GLY A 180 30.90 41.32 8.31
CA GLY A 180 31.68 40.24 7.67
C GLY A 180 31.11 38.84 7.96
N PRO A 181 31.88 37.76 7.70
CA PRO A 181 31.38 36.39 7.73
C PRO A 181 31.15 35.90 9.17
N VAL A 182 29.87 35.90 9.58
CA VAL A 182 29.36 35.51 10.90
C VAL A 182 28.85 34.07 10.96
N ALA A 183 28.38 33.52 9.84
CA ALA A 183 27.99 32.12 9.73
C ALA A 183 29.20 31.29 9.27
N ARG A 184 29.67 30.37 10.10
CA ARG A 184 30.80 29.47 9.80
C ARG A 184 30.46 28.05 10.21
N LEU A 185 31.00 27.09 9.47
CA LEU A 185 30.89 25.67 9.79
C LEU A 185 31.51 25.41 11.18
N ARG A 186 30.74 24.78 12.05
CA ARG A 186 31.15 24.43 13.41
C ARG A 186 31.50 22.96 13.49
N ASP A 187 32.71 22.65 13.96
CA ASP A 187 33.18 21.29 14.23
C ASP A 187 32.94 20.29 13.07
N ASN A 188 33.02 20.78 11.82
CA ASN A 188 32.68 20.03 10.60
C ASN A 188 31.30 19.35 10.65
N ASN A 189 30.33 19.95 11.33
CA ASN A 189 29.00 19.40 11.52
C ASN A 189 27.91 20.40 11.09
N TYR A 190 27.24 20.07 10.00
CA TYR A 190 26.19 20.90 9.41
C TYR A 190 24.93 21.01 10.29
N GLU A 191 24.62 20.01 11.12
CA GLU A 191 23.49 20.09 12.07
C GLU A 191 23.79 21.00 13.25
N LEU A 192 24.98 20.91 13.83
CA LEU A 192 25.40 21.80 14.91
C LEU A 192 25.44 23.24 14.42
N THR A 193 25.91 23.43 13.19
CA THR A 193 25.92 24.73 12.51
C THR A 193 24.50 25.27 12.31
N LEU A 194 23.57 24.46 11.78
CA LEU A 194 22.18 24.84 11.61
C LEU A 194 21.49 25.15 12.95
N ASN A 195 21.73 24.36 13.99
CA ASN A 195 21.21 24.60 15.33
C ASN A 195 21.70 25.92 15.92
N PHE A 196 22.97 26.25 15.70
CA PHE A 196 23.53 27.52 16.13
C PHE A 196 22.85 28.70 15.42
N ILE A 197 22.70 28.64 14.10
CA ILE A 197 22.05 29.69 13.31
C ILE A 197 20.56 29.80 13.71
N TYR A 198 19.89 28.68 13.91
CA TYR A 198 18.50 28.63 14.42
C TYR A 198 18.35 29.36 15.76
N ASN A 199 19.23 29.08 16.73
CA ASN A 199 19.19 29.76 18.02
C ASN A 199 19.44 31.27 17.88
N LYS A 200 20.35 31.66 16.98
CA LYS A 200 20.61 33.08 16.68
C LYS A 200 19.42 33.76 15.99
N ALA A 201 18.70 33.06 15.12
CA ALA A 201 17.47 33.57 14.51
C ALA A 201 16.40 33.82 15.58
N LEU A 202 16.21 32.91 16.53
CA LEU A 202 15.28 33.10 17.65
C LEU A 202 15.68 34.30 18.53
N GLU A 203 16.97 34.44 18.86
CA GLU A 203 17.49 35.61 19.58
C GLU A 203 17.20 36.91 18.81
N ASN A 204 17.41 36.93 17.49
CA ASN A 204 17.14 38.09 16.66
C ASN A 204 15.65 38.44 16.63
N ARG A 205 14.76 37.44 16.49
CA ARG A 205 13.30 37.65 16.54
C ARG A 205 12.84 38.30 17.84
N SER A 206 13.45 37.95 18.97
CA SER A 206 13.11 38.55 20.27
C SER A 206 13.53 40.01 20.42
N ARG A 207 14.36 40.53 19.50
CA ARG A 207 14.89 41.90 19.52
C ARG A 207 14.19 42.83 18.50
N VAL A 208 13.28 42.31 17.68
CA VAL A 208 12.65 43.04 16.57
C VAL A 208 11.12 42.98 16.72
N ASP A 209 10.42 44.11 16.54
CA ASP A 209 8.97 44.22 16.75
C ASP A 209 8.11 43.41 15.76
N ARG A 210 8.63 43.10 14.56
CA ARG A 210 8.00 42.21 13.58
C ARG A 210 9.03 41.32 12.90
N SER A 211 8.97 40.02 13.19
CA SER A 211 9.78 39.00 12.52
C SER A 211 9.26 38.73 11.10
N ALA A 212 10.17 38.42 10.17
CA ALA A 212 9.81 37.98 8.84
C ALA A 212 9.21 36.56 8.91
N ASP A 213 8.07 36.34 8.26
CA ASP A 213 7.51 34.99 8.12
C ASP A 213 8.13 34.30 6.89
N VAL A 214 9.31 33.72 7.12
CA VAL A 214 10.06 32.99 6.09
C VAL A 214 9.59 31.54 6.06
N GLN A 215 8.90 31.16 5.00
CA GLN A 215 8.44 29.80 4.75
C GLN A 215 8.78 29.36 3.32
N PRO A 216 9.12 28.08 3.10
CA PRO A 216 9.36 27.57 1.76
C PRO A 216 8.05 27.51 1.00
N ARG A 217 7.98 28.25 -0.10
CA ARG A 217 6.82 28.17 -1.00
C ARG A 217 6.85 26.81 -1.71
N THR A 218 5.71 26.14 -1.82
CA THR A 218 5.57 24.91 -2.62
C THR A 218 5.49 25.25 -4.10
N ARG A 219 6.62 25.62 -4.71
CA ARG A 219 6.70 25.88 -6.16
C ARG A 219 7.04 24.61 -6.91
N HIS A 220 7.96 23.82 -6.35
CA HIS A 220 8.39 22.55 -6.92
C HIS A 220 7.58 21.38 -6.39
N ARG A 221 7.17 21.42 -5.11
CA ARG A 221 6.40 20.35 -4.49
C ARG A 221 4.92 20.35 -4.86
N SER A 222 4.39 19.16 -5.08
CA SER A 222 2.95 18.91 -5.25
C SER A 222 2.12 19.10 -3.95
N SER A 223 2.76 19.00 -2.77
CA SER A 223 2.13 19.13 -1.46
C SER A 223 3.15 19.52 -0.39
N GLU A 224 2.74 20.32 0.60
CA GLU A 224 3.56 20.64 1.78
C GLU A 224 3.84 19.42 2.67
N LYS A 225 2.90 18.46 2.69
CA LYS A 225 3.02 17.25 3.51
C LYS A 225 3.70 16.15 2.72
N GLN A 226 4.57 15.41 3.41
CA GLN A 226 5.19 14.20 2.87
C GLN A 226 4.11 13.23 2.34
N PRO A 227 4.32 12.60 1.17
CA PRO A 227 3.37 11.65 0.61
C PRO A 227 3.25 10.43 1.54
N LYS A 228 2.11 10.33 2.21
CA LYS A 228 1.71 9.13 2.97
C LYS A 228 0.47 8.54 2.32
N PRO A 229 0.59 7.43 1.58
CA PRO A 229 -0.55 6.82 0.92
C PRO A 229 -1.59 6.42 1.98
N TYR A 230 -2.86 6.65 1.68
CA TYR A 230 -4.02 6.27 2.48
C TYR A 230 -4.26 6.98 3.82
N THR A 231 -3.33 7.77 4.36
CA THR A 231 -3.52 8.46 5.67
C THR A 231 -4.72 9.40 5.73
N SER A 232 -5.11 9.98 4.60
CA SER A 232 -6.30 10.84 4.50
C SER A 232 -7.61 10.05 4.38
N LEU A 233 -7.56 8.74 4.20
CA LEU A 233 -8.75 7.90 4.09
C LEU A 233 -9.40 7.73 5.46
N ALA A 234 -10.73 7.82 5.45
CA ALA A 234 -11.57 7.62 6.61
C ALA A 234 -12.91 7.05 6.16
N GLY A 235 -13.45 6.10 6.95
CA GLY A 235 -14.73 5.46 6.69
C GLY A 235 -14.75 3.99 7.04
N LYS A 236 -15.92 3.38 7.00
CA LYS A 236 -16.13 1.95 7.27
C LYS A 236 -16.25 1.18 5.96
N VAL A 237 -15.38 0.19 5.79
CA VAL A 237 -15.35 -0.66 4.59
C VAL A 237 -15.67 -2.09 5.00
N VAL A 238 -16.63 -2.71 4.32
CA VAL A 238 -16.96 -4.14 4.49
C VAL A 238 -16.55 -4.89 3.23
N ILE A 239 -15.75 -5.95 3.37
CA ILE A 239 -15.24 -6.74 2.24
C ILE A 239 -15.67 -8.19 2.41
N PHE A 240 -16.26 -8.75 1.36
CA PHE A 240 -16.60 -10.17 1.28
C PHE A 240 -15.70 -10.89 0.27
N GLY A 241 -15.15 -12.05 0.64
CA GLY A 241 -14.26 -12.84 -0.22
C GLY A 241 -12.78 -12.65 0.11
N GLY A 242 -11.90 -13.14 -0.77
CA GLY A 242 -10.46 -13.16 -0.51
C GLY A 242 -10.03 -14.22 0.51
N HIS A 243 -8.78 -14.13 0.95
CA HIS A 243 -8.14 -15.03 1.90
C HIS A 243 -7.37 -14.24 2.97
N ASP A 244 -7.05 -14.88 4.10
CA ASP A 244 -6.58 -14.18 5.32
C ASP A 244 -5.26 -13.41 5.11
N ARG A 245 -4.38 -13.92 4.23
CA ARG A 245 -3.13 -13.24 3.88
C ARG A 245 -3.36 -11.94 3.09
N LEU A 246 -4.34 -11.92 2.19
CA LEU A 246 -4.70 -10.73 1.42
C LEU A 246 -5.34 -9.68 2.34
N GLU A 247 -6.20 -10.12 3.25
CA GLU A 247 -6.74 -9.28 4.31
C GLU A 247 -5.62 -8.65 5.14
N THR A 248 -4.68 -9.45 5.62
CA THR A 248 -3.55 -8.97 6.44
C THR A 248 -2.71 -7.93 5.70
N ALA A 249 -2.40 -8.18 4.43
CA ALA A 249 -1.60 -7.28 3.60
C ALA A 249 -2.32 -5.92 3.41
N VAL A 250 -3.61 -5.94 3.09
CA VAL A 250 -4.42 -4.70 2.97
C VAL A 250 -4.53 -3.96 4.31
N ARG A 251 -4.79 -4.67 5.41
CA ARG A 251 -4.86 -4.08 6.76
C ARG A 251 -3.57 -3.36 7.14
N ASN A 252 -2.42 -3.98 6.87
CA ASN A 252 -1.12 -3.38 7.16
C ASN A 252 -0.91 -2.06 6.40
N ARG A 253 -1.36 -1.99 5.14
CA ARG A 253 -1.26 -0.78 4.32
C ARG A 253 -2.21 0.34 4.76
N LEU A 254 -3.35 -0.02 5.33
CA LEU A 254 -4.34 0.93 5.85
C LEU A 254 -4.14 1.25 7.33
N ARG A 255 -3.08 0.75 7.99
CA ARG A 255 -2.88 0.88 9.43
C ARG A 255 -2.86 2.32 9.94
N ASP A 256 -2.26 3.22 9.16
CA ASP A 256 -2.14 4.65 9.51
C ASP A 256 -3.33 5.49 8.99
N SER A 257 -4.36 4.84 8.45
CA SER A 257 -5.59 5.49 7.99
C SER A 257 -6.70 5.39 9.05
N ASN A 258 -7.73 6.24 8.93
CA ASN A 258 -8.92 6.16 9.78
C ASN A 258 -9.98 5.21 9.17
N VAL A 259 -9.54 4.19 8.44
CA VAL A 259 -10.43 3.20 7.81
C VAL A 259 -10.74 2.09 8.80
N ASN A 260 -12.03 1.90 9.08
CA ASN A 260 -12.52 0.74 9.82
C ASN A 260 -12.82 -0.39 8.83
N LEU A 261 -11.91 -1.37 8.77
CA LEU A 261 -12.00 -2.49 7.83
C LEU A 261 -12.62 -3.74 8.48
N ILE A 262 -13.71 -4.21 7.90
CA ILE A 262 -14.39 -5.45 8.28
C ILE A 262 -14.27 -6.40 7.09
N TRP A 263 -13.68 -7.56 7.30
CA TRP A 263 -13.37 -8.49 6.23
C TRP A 263 -13.97 -9.86 6.54
N CYS A 264 -14.64 -10.44 5.56
CA CYS A 264 -15.31 -11.73 5.65
C CYS A 264 -14.68 -12.68 4.63
N THR A 265 -13.66 -13.45 5.04
CA THR A 265 -13.03 -14.47 4.20
C THR A 265 -13.83 -15.78 4.24
N ALA A 266 -13.65 -16.63 3.22
CA ALA A 266 -14.22 -17.98 3.25
C ALA A 266 -13.60 -18.88 4.33
N GLN A 267 -12.34 -18.59 4.71
CA GLN A 267 -11.58 -19.31 5.72
C GLN A 267 -12.07 -18.99 7.14
N GLY A 268 -12.53 -17.76 7.37
CA GLY A 268 -13.13 -17.34 8.64
C GLY A 268 -14.48 -17.98 8.98
N GLY A 269 -15.08 -18.71 8.05
CA GLY A 269 -16.31 -19.46 8.28
C GLY A 269 -17.59 -18.60 8.32
N PRO A 270 -18.76 -19.24 8.48
CA PRO A 270 -20.07 -18.59 8.31
C PRO A 270 -20.41 -17.55 9.38
N GLN A 271 -19.83 -17.64 10.58
CA GLN A 271 -20.05 -16.67 11.66
C GLN A 271 -19.48 -15.29 11.32
N LEU A 272 -18.29 -15.23 10.71
CA LEU A 272 -17.69 -13.97 10.26
C LEU A 272 -18.48 -13.34 9.12
N ALA A 273 -19.12 -14.15 8.27
CA ALA A 273 -20.02 -13.66 7.23
C ALA A 273 -21.28 -13.00 7.84
N GLU A 274 -21.91 -13.64 8.82
CA GLU A 274 -23.09 -13.09 9.52
C GLU A 274 -22.77 -11.81 10.28
N GLN A 275 -21.59 -11.74 10.91
CA GLN A 275 -21.10 -10.50 11.49
C GLN A 275 -20.95 -9.43 10.40
N GLY A 276 -20.29 -9.74 9.28
CA GLY A 276 -20.17 -8.84 8.13
C GLY A 276 -21.48 -8.26 7.63
N GLU A 277 -22.52 -9.10 7.50
CA GLU A 277 -23.87 -8.67 7.10
C GLU A 277 -24.42 -7.58 8.03
N SER A 278 -24.23 -7.71 9.34
CA SER A 278 -24.71 -6.71 10.32
C SER A 278 -24.06 -5.33 10.14
N HIS A 279 -22.85 -5.29 9.58
CA HIS A 279 -22.09 -4.06 9.37
C HIS A 279 -22.44 -3.35 8.05
N VAL A 280 -23.07 -4.04 7.09
CA VAL A 280 -23.41 -3.52 5.76
C VAL A 280 -24.24 -2.23 5.81
N SER A 281 -25.23 -2.18 6.70
CA SER A 281 -26.13 -1.02 6.86
C SER A 281 -25.37 0.27 7.17
N SER A 282 -24.33 0.17 7.99
CA SER A 282 -23.47 1.27 8.44
C SER A 282 -22.19 1.47 7.63
N ALA A 283 -21.93 0.64 6.62
CA ALA A 283 -20.70 0.72 5.82
C ALA A 283 -20.74 1.89 4.83
N ASP A 284 -19.62 2.61 4.67
CA ASP A 284 -19.46 3.64 3.64
C ASP A 284 -19.20 3.01 2.27
N LEU A 285 -18.48 1.88 2.27
CA LEU A 285 -18.13 1.10 1.08
C LEU A 285 -18.31 -0.39 1.35
N VAL A 286 -18.85 -1.13 0.38
CA VAL A 286 -18.95 -2.58 0.43
C VAL A 286 -18.34 -3.17 -0.84
N LEU A 287 -17.35 -4.05 -0.67
CA LEU A 287 -16.64 -4.72 -1.75
C LEU A 287 -16.93 -6.22 -1.74
N ILE A 288 -17.06 -6.82 -2.92
CA ILE A 288 -17.16 -8.27 -3.10
C ILE A 288 -16.03 -8.72 -4.00
N ILE A 289 -15.09 -9.51 -3.47
CA ILE A 289 -13.93 -10.03 -4.18
C ILE A 289 -14.31 -11.36 -4.83
N THR A 290 -14.64 -11.32 -6.12
CA THR A 290 -15.17 -12.48 -6.84
C THR A 290 -14.09 -13.49 -7.26
N GLY A 291 -12.81 -13.11 -7.25
CA GLY A 291 -11.69 -14.01 -7.57
C GLY A 291 -11.52 -15.17 -6.58
N TYR A 292 -12.08 -15.05 -5.37
CA TYR A 292 -11.99 -16.06 -4.30
C TYR A 292 -13.30 -16.28 -3.54
N ALA A 293 -14.33 -15.46 -3.76
CA ALA A 293 -15.57 -15.60 -3.01
C ALA A 293 -16.29 -16.90 -3.38
N SER A 294 -16.64 -17.69 -2.36
CA SER A 294 -17.61 -18.76 -2.56
C SER A 294 -18.95 -18.16 -3.00
N HIS A 295 -19.67 -18.83 -3.90
CA HIS A 295 -21.02 -18.40 -4.32
C HIS A 295 -21.92 -18.09 -3.13
N LYS A 296 -21.81 -18.88 -2.05
CA LYS A 296 -22.57 -18.66 -0.80
C LYS A 296 -22.27 -17.32 -0.12
N LEU A 297 -21.01 -16.87 -0.11
CA LEU A 297 -20.63 -15.58 0.46
C LEU A 297 -21.13 -14.43 -0.39
N THR A 298 -20.99 -14.56 -1.71
CA THR A 298 -21.50 -13.58 -2.68
C THR A 298 -23.01 -13.41 -2.54
N ASP A 299 -23.76 -14.51 -2.49
CA ASP A 299 -25.22 -14.48 -2.36
C ASP A 299 -25.66 -13.83 -1.05
N LYS A 300 -25.01 -14.17 0.07
CA LYS A 300 -25.27 -13.54 1.38
C LYS A 300 -25.00 -12.04 1.37
N ALA A 301 -23.85 -11.63 0.81
CA ALA A 301 -23.50 -10.23 0.67
C ALA A 301 -24.54 -9.47 -0.17
N MET A 302 -24.94 -10.05 -1.32
CA MET A 302 -25.97 -9.47 -2.20
C MET A 302 -27.31 -9.30 -1.49
N GLN A 303 -27.74 -10.31 -0.72
CA GLN A 303 -28.98 -10.22 0.06
C GLN A 303 -28.91 -9.13 1.13
N ALA A 304 -27.81 -9.04 1.88
CA ALA A 304 -27.62 -8.00 2.90
C ALA A 304 -27.62 -6.59 2.28
N MET A 305 -27.00 -6.45 1.11
CA MET A 305 -26.96 -5.20 0.35
C MET A 305 -28.34 -4.79 -0.17
N GLN A 306 -29.12 -5.75 -0.69
CA GLN A 306 -30.48 -5.52 -1.15
C GLN A 306 -31.39 -5.06 -0.01
N ARG A 307 -31.28 -5.68 1.18
CA ARG A 307 -32.03 -5.25 2.39
C ARG A 307 -31.70 -3.80 2.80
N CYS A 308 -30.46 -3.37 2.60
CA CYS A 308 -29.99 -2.04 2.98
C CYS A 308 -30.09 -1.00 1.84
N GLY A 309 -30.58 -1.38 0.66
CA GLY A 309 -30.66 -0.49 -0.51
C GLY A 309 -29.30 0.02 -1.01
N LYS A 310 -28.23 -0.76 -0.82
CA LYS A 310 -26.87 -0.41 -1.28
C LYS A 310 -26.44 -1.30 -2.45
N THR A 311 -25.61 -0.76 -3.32
CA THR A 311 -24.99 -1.51 -4.42
C THR A 311 -23.55 -1.89 -4.07
N PRO A 312 -23.18 -3.19 -4.07
CA PRO A 312 -21.80 -3.58 -3.83
C PRO A 312 -20.94 -3.29 -5.04
N GLN A 313 -19.65 -3.03 -4.80
CA GLN A 313 -18.66 -2.98 -5.86
C GLN A 313 -18.03 -4.37 -5.98
N MET A 314 -18.30 -5.05 -7.10
CA MET A 314 -17.68 -6.33 -7.41
C MET A 314 -16.29 -6.10 -8.00
N ILE A 315 -15.30 -6.75 -7.44
CA ILE A 315 -13.91 -6.66 -7.90
C ILE A 315 -13.42 -8.07 -8.19
N ASN A 316 -13.16 -8.33 -9.46
CA ASN A 316 -12.51 -9.57 -9.87
C ASN A 316 -11.00 -9.40 -9.74
N THR A 317 -10.47 -9.69 -8.54
CA THR A 317 -9.03 -9.62 -8.32
C THR A 317 -8.58 -10.58 -7.25
N THR A 318 -7.31 -10.95 -7.38
CA THR A 318 -6.54 -11.67 -6.36
C THR A 318 -5.42 -10.80 -5.78
N GLY A 319 -5.19 -9.62 -6.37
CA GLY A 319 -4.13 -8.70 -6.01
C GLY A 319 -4.55 -7.70 -4.94
N MET A 320 -3.61 -7.36 -4.07
CA MET A 320 -3.74 -6.37 -3.01
C MET A 320 -3.89 -4.95 -3.60
N THR A 321 -3.10 -4.61 -4.62
CA THR A 321 -3.06 -3.24 -5.17
C THR A 321 -4.44 -2.78 -5.65
N ARG A 322 -5.14 -3.62 -6.42
CA ARG A 322 -6.45 -3.28 -6.96
C ARG A 322 -7.53 -3.14 -5.88
N ILE A 323 -7.39 -3.87 -4.78
CA ILE A 323 -8.26 -3.71 -3.60
C ILE A 323 -8.00 -2.37 -2.92
N LEU A 324 -6.72 -2.01 -2.71
CA LEU A 324 -6.36 -0.71 -2.11
C LEU A 324 -6.85 0.47 -2.96
N GLU A 325 -6.71 0.38 -4.28
CA GLU A 325 -7.22 1.39 -5.22
C GLU A 325 -8.75 1.52 -5.16
N ALA A 326 -9.46 0.39 -5.10
CA ALA A 326 -10.92 0.41 -4.99
C ALA A 326 -11.39 1.01 -3.65
N ILE A 327 -10.69 0.69 -2.55
CA ILE A 327 -10.96 1.30 -1.24
C ILE A 327 -10.70 2.81 -1.30
N GLU A 328 -9.55 3.23 -1.83
CA GLU A 328 -9.18 4.63 -1.92
C GLU A 328 -10.18 5.43 -2.77
N TYR A 329 -10.47 4.96 -3.98
CA TYR A 329 -11.40 5.60 -4.89
C TYR A 329 -12.81 5.64 -4.30
N GLY A 330 -13.30 4.52 -3.77
CA GLY A 330 -14.64 4.40 -3.21
C GLY A 330 -14.86 5.34 -2.02
N LEU A 331 -13.90 5.39 -1.08
CA LEU A 331 -14.00 6.29 0.07
C LEU A 331 -13.88 7.76 -0.32
N LYS A 332 -12.95 8.13 -1.22
CA LYS A 332 -12.83 9.52 -1.70
C LYS A 332 -14.08 9.99 -2.43
N ALA A 333 -14.66 9.15 -3.28
CA ALA A 333 -15.91 9.47 -3.99
C ALA A 333 -17.06 9.74 -2.99
N LYS A 334 -17.17 8.94 -1.92
CA LYS A 334 -18.17 9.16 -0.87
C LYS A 334 -17.92 10.43 -0.07
N GLN A 335 -16.67 10.71 0.28
CA GLN A 335 -16.30 11.95 0.96
C GLN A 335 -16.67 13.17 0.12
N LEU A 336 -16.37 13.17 -1.19
CA LEU A 336 -16.75 14.23 -2.12
C LEU A 336 -18.28 14.41 -2.18
N LEU A 337 -19.04 13.33 -2.36
CA LEU A 337 -20.51 13.37 -2.36
C LEU A 337 -21.09 13.95 -1.07
N SER A 338 -20.48 13.63 0.08
CA SER A 338 -20.90 14.17 1.38
C SER A 338 -20.62 15.67 1.52
N GLN A 339 -19.53 16.16 0.92
CA GLN A 339 -19.19 17.59 0.89
C GLN A 339 -20.18 18.35 0.00
N PHE A 340 -20.48 17.83 -1.20
CA PHE A 340 -21.46 18.43 -2.10
C PHE A 340 -22.85 18.56 -1.48
N LYS A 341 -23.30 17.54 -0.73
CA LYS A 341 -24.59 17.59 -0.02
C LYS A 341 -24.64 18.54 1.18
N LYS A 342 -23.48 18.98 1.69
CA LYS A 342 -23.41 19.97 2.78
C LYS A 342 -23.31 21.41 2.25
N SER A 343 -22.85 21.58 1.02
CA SER A 343 -22.75 22.87 0.33
C SER A 343 -23.97 23.24 -0.50
N ALA A 344 -24.88 22.29 -0.74
CA ALA A 344 -26.21 22.49 -1.32
C ALA A 344 -27.25 22.52 -0.20
#